data_AF-A0A949AM29-F1
#
_entry.id   AF-A0A949AM29-F1
#
_cell.length_a   1.000
_cell.length_b   1.000
_cell.length_c   1.000
_cell.angle_alpha   90.00
_cell.angle_beta   90.00
_cell.angle_gamma   90.00
#
_symmetry.space_group_name_H-M   'P 1'
#
loop_
_entity.id
_entity.type
_entity.pdbx_description
1 polymer ?
#
loop_
_entity_poly.entity_id
_entity_poly.type
_entity_poly.pdbx_seq_one_letter_code
_entity_poly.pdbx_strand_id
1 'polypeptide(L)'
;MAKAVVLPKSLLECWNKGVILCVVQFGSSLYPKTPNDLDIAIVTKKGKFWQFLDTIKSDDFSKIDVSLIREEEIGDWKNFKFGSYGVHHVLLAIKCGKALIGENVFKNFPYPNKEKVRESVKERMEGYVYIARKSMFTKELRKEVRERWEKFLVLSLYLLSDKFELTDVFKLSEAEATKLLEEKGINFSGKDIIKSYEILWEKISQSYDST
;
A
#
# COMPACT_ATOMS: atom_id res chain seq x y z
N MET A 1 -15.07 15.69 -13.36
CA MET A 1 -13.61 15.87 -13.56
C MET A 1 -12.96 15.87 -12.19
N ALA A 2 -12.03 14.94 -11.91
CA ALA A 2 -11.24 14.99 -10.69
C ALA A 2 -10.34 16.23 -10.74
N LYS A 3 -10.34 17.05 -9.68
CA LYS A 3 -9.40 18.17 -9.58
C LYS A 3 -8.00 17.59 -9.49
N ALA A 4 -7.09 18.03 -10.38
CA ALA A 4 -5.69 17.67 -10.26
C ALA A 4 -5.18 18.09 -8.87
N VAL A 5 -4.71 17.13 -8.08
CA VAL A 5 -4.10 17.41 -6.78
C VAL A 5 -2.79 18.14 -7.05
N VAL A 6 -2.70 19.38 -6.58
CA VAL A 6 -1.50 20.22 -6.72
C VAL A 6 -0.56 19.90 -5.57
N LEU A 7 0.71 19.63 -5.87
CA LEU A 7 1.71 19.40 -4.83
C LEU A 7 1.94 20.66 -3.97
N PRO A 8 2.21 20.52 -2.66
CA PRO A 8 2.46 21.66 -1.79
C PRO A 8 3.66 22.49 -2.23
N LYS A 9 3.60 23.82 -2.05
CA LYS A 9 4.73 24.71 -2.38
C LYS A 9 5.98 24.41 -1.56
N SER A 10 5.81 24.01 -0.30
CA SER A 10 6.89 23.62 0.62
C SER A 10 7.69 22.42 0.08
N LEU A 11 7.03 21.51 -0.65
CA LEU A 11 7.68 20.38 -1.32
C LEU A 11 8.59 20.82 -2.47
N LEU A 12 8.14 21.80 -3.27
CA LEU A 12 8.97 22.42 -4.32
C LEU A 12 10.14 23.21 -3.73
N GLU A 13 9.94 23.86 -2.58
CA GLU A 13 11.01 24.53 -1.86
C GLU A 13 12.07 23.53 -1.37
N CYS A 14 11.66 22.41 -0.78
CA CYS A 14 12.56 21.32 -0.42
C CYS A 14 13.34 20.77 -1.62
N TRP A 15 12.71 20.65 -2.79
CA TRP A 15 13.38 20.26 -4.02
C TRP A 15 14.47 21.26 -4.42
N ASN A 16 14.11 22.55 -4.49
CA ASN A 16 15.04 23.62 -4.88
C ASN A 16 16.23 23.76 -3.91
N LYS A 17 16.02 23.49 -2.61
CA LYS A 17 17.07 23.44 -1.59
C LYS A 17 17.91 22.15 -1.61
N GLY A 18 17.59 21.21 -2.51
CA GLY A 18 18.26 19.93 -2.61
C GLY A 18 18.06 19.02 -1.39
N VAL A 19 16.94 19.17 -0.68
CA VAL A 19 16.60 18.39 0.54
C VAL A 19 15.97 17.04 0.19
N ILE A 20 15.21 16.98 -0.90
CA ILE A 20 14.56 15.75 -1.38
C ILE A 20 15.23 15.27 -2.67
N LEU A 21 15.22 13.95 -2.87
CA LEU A 21 15.68 13.28 -4.09
C LEU A 21 14.58 13.22 -5.14
N CYS A 22 13.40 12.78 -4.73
CA CYS A 22 12.27 12.63 -5.63
C CYS A 22 10.95 12.58 -4.87
N VAL A 23 9.88 12.77 -5.64
CA VAL A 23 8.51 12.49 -5.21
C VAL A 23 7.87 11.60 -6.25
N VAL A 24 7.36 10.45 -5.81
CA VAL A 24 6.80 9.42 -6.69
C VAL A 24 5.37 9.13 -6.26
N GLN A 25 4.43 9.30 -7.17
CA GLN A 25 3.07 8.81 -7.01
C GLN A 25 3.05 7.29 -7.13
N PHE A 26 2.34 6.60 -6.23
CA PHE A 26 2.21 5.15 -6.23
C PHE A 26 0.78 4.72 -5.87
N GLY A 27 0.57 3.41 -5.68
CA GLY A 27 -0.64 2.91 -5.05
C GLY A 27 -1.91 3.00 -5.91
N SER A 28 -3.05 2.99 -5.23
CA SER A 28 -4.38 3.10 -5.86
C SER A 28 -4.56 4.44 -6.58
N SER A 29 -3.89 5.51 -6.12
CA SER A 29 -3.99 6.82 -6.73
C SER A 29 -3.51 6.88 -8.20
N LEU A 30 -2.76 5.89 -8.67
CA LEU A 30 -2.35 5.77 -10.07
C LEU A 30 -3.50 5.35 -11.00
N TYR A 31 -4.59 4.80 -10.44
CA TYR A 31 -5.68 4.23 -11.22
C TYR A 31 -6.93 5.14 -11.18
N PRO A 32 -7.65 5.29 -12.31
CA PRO A 32 -8.78 6.22 -12.43
C PRO A 32 -9.97 5.95 -11.48
N LYS A 33 -9.99 4.78 -10.84
CA LYS A 33 -11.10 4.31 -9.99
C LYS A 33 -11.18 5.02 -8.63
N THR A 34 -10.10 5.67 -8.17
CA THR A 34 -10.02 6.36 -6.87
C THR A 34 -9.58 7.81 -7.02
N PRO A 35 -10.50 8.74 -7.37
CA PRO A 35 -10.15 10.12 -7.71
C PRO A 35 -9.82 11.05 -6.53
N ASN A 36 -9.91 10.59 -5.27
CA ASN A 36 -9.86 11.48 -4.10
C ASN A 36 -8.62 11.33 -3.20
N ASP A 37 -7.86 10.23 -3.28
CA ASP A 37 -6.66 10.03 -2.47
C ASP A 37 -5.42 10.03 -3.38
N LEU A 38 -4.45 10.90 -3.06
CA LEU A 38 -3.15 10.92 -3.69
C LEU A 38 -2.14 10.22 -2.77
N ASP A 39 -1.59 9.10 -3.22
CA ASP A 39 -0.53 8.37 -2.51
C ASP A 39 0.84 8.79 -3.09
N ILE A 40 1.69 9.44 -2.28
CA ILE A 40 3.05 9.83 -2.70
C ILE A 40 4.13 9.31 -1.77
N ALA A 41 5.24 8.89 -2.36
CA ALA A 41 6.47 8.58 -1.67
C ALA A 41 7.41 9.77 -1.81
N ILE A 42 7.91 10.28 -0.70
CA ILE A 42 8.89 11.37 -0.66
C ILE A 42 10.20 10.77 -0.16
N VAL A 43 11.25 10.88 -0.96
CA VAL A 43 12.59 10.40 -0.57
C VAL A 43 13.44 11.60 -0.18
N THR A 44 13.82 11.71 1.09
CA THR A 44 14.74 12.76 1.56
C THR A 44 16.19 12.35 1.31
N LYS A 45 17.05 13.28 0.90
CA LYS A 45 18.49 13.03 0.79
C LYS A 45 19.10 12.65 2.14
N LYS A 46 20.18 11.87 2.09
CA LYS A 46 20.95 11.45 3.27
C LYS A 46 21.33 12.64 4.14
N GLY A 47 20.98 12.56 5.43
CA GLY A 47 21.26 13.62 6.41
C GLY A 47 20.42 14.90 6.27
N LYS A 48 19.39 14.91 5.40
CA LYS A 48 18.52 16.07 5.17
C LYS A 48 17.12 15.93 5.77
N PHE A 49 16.85 14.82 6.45
CA PHE A 49 15.54 14.52 7.05
C PHE A 49 15.03 15.64 7.98
N TRP A 50 15.87 16.14 8.89
CA TRP A 50 15.45 17.22 9.81
C TRP A 50 15.17 18.54 9.07
N GLN A 51 16.01 18.89 8.10
CA GLN A 51 15.80 20.06 7.25
C GLN A 51 14.48 19.98 6.46
N PHE A 52 14.07 18.78 6.05
CA PHE A 52 12.76 18.54 5.44
C PHE A 52 11.63 18.85 6.43
N LEU A 53 11.71 18.31 7.65
CA LEU A 53 10.68 18.55 8.68
C LEU A 53 10.59 20.01 9.11
N ASP A 54 11.70 20.76 9.10
CA ASP A 54 11.70 22.20 9.41
C ASP A 54 11.00 23.05 8.33
N THR A 55 10.92 22.54 7.10
CA THR A 55 10.34 23.26 5.95
C THR A 55 8.87 22.91 5.73
N ILE A 56 8.49 21.67 6.00
CA ILE A 56 7.14 21.13 5.78
C ILE A 56 6.21 21.49 6.95
N LYS A 57 4.95 21.80 6.64
CA LYS A 57 3.87 21.91 7.64
C LYS A 57 2.93 20.72 7.55
N SER A 58 2.39 20.26 8.68
CA SER A 58 1.42 19.15 8.73
C SER A 58 0.24 19.35 7.77
N ASP A 59 -0.22 20.59 7.65
CA ASP A 59 -1.41 20.95 6.87
C ASP A 59 -1.18 20.85 5.35
N ASP A 60 0.09 20.86 4.92
CA ASP A 60 0.49 20.72 3.51
C ASP A 60 0.01 19.38 2.92
N PHE A 61 -0.16 18.35 3.76
CA PHE A 61 -0.48 16.98 3.34
C PHE A 61 -1.86 16.50 3.81
N SER A 62 -2.76 17.41 4.23
CA SER A 62 -4.09 17.07 4.76
C SER A 62 -5.00 16.21 3.85
N LYS A 63 -4.66 16.07 2.56
CA LYS A 63 -5.38 15.25 1.57
C LYS A 63 -4.45 14.32 0.77
N ILE A 64 -3.24 14.11 1.26
CA ILE A 64 -2.20 13.35 0.57
C ILE A 64 -1.69 12.31 1.55
N ASP A 65 -1.76 11.04 1.16
CA ASP A 65 -1.11 9.99 1.92
C ASP A 65 0.39 9.97 1.56
N VAL A 66 1.23 10.17 2.57
CA VAL A 66 2.67 10.36 2.39
C VAL A 66 3.42 9.19 3.01
N SER A 67 4.15 8.47 2.17
CA SER A 67 5.24 7.59 2.60
C SER A 67 6.55 8.37 2.58
N LEU A 68 6.96 8.87 3.75
CA LEU A 68 8.23 9.56 3.92
C LEU A 68 9.35 8.54 4.13
N ILE A 69 10.38 8.61 3.30
CA ILE A 69 11.48 7.64 3.24
C ILE A 69 12.80 8.40 3.28
N ARG A 70 13.73 7.94 4.11
CA ARG A 70 15.09 8.46 4.14
C ARG A 70 15.95 7.69 3.15
N GLU A 71 16.81 8.38 2.41
CA GLU A 71 17.72 7.73 1.45
C GLU A 71 18.55 6.62 2.11
N GLU A 72 18.99 6.81 3.35
CA GLU A 72 19.76 5.81 4.09
C GLU A 72 18.96 4.55 4.51
N GLU A 73 17.62 4.56 4.46
CA GLU A 73 16.79 3.38 4.74
C GLU A 73 16.74 2.44 3.53
N ILE A 74 17.10 2.93 2.35
CA ILE A 74 17.01 2.19 1.09
C ILE A 74 17.94 0.98 1.12
N GLY A 75 17.38 -0.20 0.81
CA GLY A 75 18.14 -1.45 0.71
C GLY A 75 18.23 -2.25 2.01
N ASP A 76 17.90 -1.66 3.17
CA ASP A 76 17.74 -2.41 4.42
C ASP A 76 16.31 -2.99 4.53
N TRP A 77 16.02 -4.03 3.75
CA TRP A 77 14.68 -4.65 3.73
C TRP A 77 14.22 -5.23 5.07
N LYS A 78 15.13 -5.37 6.05
CA LYS A 78 14.76 -5.82 7.40
C LYS A 78 14.04 -4.73 8.18
N ASN A 79 14.50 -3.48 8.09
CA ASN A 79 13.96 -2.35 8.85
C ASN A 79 13.15 -1.38 7.98
N PHE A 80 13.23 -1.51 6.65
CA PHE A 80 12.58 -0.61 5.72
C PHE A 80 11.05 -0.63 5.87
N LYS A 81 10.47 0.56 5.98
CA LYS A 81 9.03 0.78 5.98
C LYS A 81 8.65 1.75 4.88
N PHE A 82 7.72 1.34 4.02
CA PHE A 82 7.08 2.25 3.07
C PHE A 82 5.84 2.86 3.72
N GLY A 83 6.02 3.97 4.43
CA GLY A 83 4.97 4.56 5.25
C GLY A 83 4.40 3.56 6.27
N SER A 84 3.07 3.53 6.41
CA SER A 84 2.38 2.55 7.27
C SER A 84 2.12 1.20 6.60
N TYR A 85 2.51 1.06 5.33
CA TYR A 85 2.06 -0.01 4.45
C TYR A 85 3.06 -1.16 4.32
N GLY A 86 4.37 -0.91 4.48
CA GLY A 86 5.41 -1.95 4.44
C GLY A 86 5.97 -2.22 3.03
N VAL A 87 6.88 -3.20 2.94
CA VAL A 87 7.73 -3.47 1.76
C VAL A 87 6.93 -3.73 0.48
N HIS A 88 5.75 -4.34 0.57
CA HIS A 88 4.96 -4.67 -0.63
C HIS A 88 4.47 -3.44 -1.43
N HIS A 89 4.34 -2.26 -0.80
CA HIS A 89 3.99 -1.03 -1.51
C HIS A 89 5.18 -0.43 -2.30
N VAL A 90 6.42 -0.76 -1.93
CA VAL A 90 7.62 -0.38 -2.71
C VAL A 90 7.51 -0.93 -4.12
N LEU A 91 7.01 -2.16 -4.29
CA LEU A 91 6.86 -2.76 -5.61
C LEU A 91 5.98 -1.93 -6.54
N LEU A 92 4.94 -1.30 -6.00
CA LEU A 92 4.09 -0.39 -6.76
C LEU A 92 4.86 0.86 -7.19
N ALA A 93 5.72 1.40 -6.32
CA ALA A 93 6.59 2.52 -6.65
C ALA A 93 7.68 2.15 -7.68
N ILE A 94 8.24 0.95 -7.61
CA ILE A 94 9.24 0.43 -8.57
C ILE A 94 8.60 0.22 -9.95
N LYS A 95 7.55 -0.60 -10.01
CA LYS A 95 6.97 -1.07 -11.29
C LYS A 95 6.03 -0.05 -11.93
N CYS A 96 5.25 0.66 -11.14
CA CYS A 96 4.17 1.53 -11.62
C CYS A 96 4.35 3.00 -11.23
N GLY A 97 5.33 3.32 -10.38
CA GLY A 97 5.47 4.64 -9.78
C GLY A 97 5.72 5.73 -10.82
N LYS A 98 4.92 6.79 -10.74
CA LYS A 98 5.04 7.98 -11.59
C LYS A 98 5.82 9.06 -10.84
N ALA A 99 6.97 9.46 -11.39
CA ALA A 99 7.71 10.58 -10.85
C ALA A 99 6.91 11.88 -11.00
N LEU A 100 6.73 12.61 -9.90
CA LEU A 100 6.15 13.94 -9.85
C LEU A 100 7.23 15.02 -9.70
N ILE A 101 8.30 14.72 -8.96
CA ILE A 101 9.51 15.55 -8.81
C ILE A 101 10.73 14.64 -8.90
N GLY A 102 11.76 15.07 -9.65
CA GLY A 102 13.00 14.31 -9.81
C GLY A 102 12.82 13.02 -10.60
N GLU A 103 13.83 12.16 -10.57
CA GLU A 103 13.77 10.81 -11.16
C GLU A 103 13.20 9.81 -10.15
N ASN A 104 12.50 8.77 -10.63
CA ASN A 104 12.01 7.70 -9.75
C ASN A 104 13.19 6.83 -9.30
N VAL A 105 13.77 7.16 -8.14
CA VAL A 105 14.93 6.46 -7.58
C VAL A 105 14.63 5.00 -7.23
N PHE A 106 13.36 4.64 -6.97
CA PHE A 106 12.97 3.26 -6.64
C PHE A 106 13.32 2.29 -7.77
N LYS A 107 13.37 2.73 -9.03
CA LYS A 107 13.76 1.88 -10.16
C LYS A 107 15.19 1.34 -10.06
N ASN A 108 16.05 2.03 -9.31
CA ASN A 108 17.43 1.64 -9.09
C ASN A 108 17.60 0.82 -7.79
N PHE A 109 16.51 0.56 -7.06
CA PHE A 109 16.59 -0.14 -5.78
C PHE A 109 16.69 -1.65 -6.00
N PRO A 110 17.43 -2.37 -5.13
CA PRO A 110 17.43 -3.82 -5.16
C PRO A 110 16.01 -4.33 -4.98
N TYR A 111 15.53 -5.16 -5.90
CA TYR A 111 14.16 -5.67 -5.83
C TYR A 111 13.99 -6.54 -4.58
N PRO A 112 12.97 -6.32 -3.71
CA PRO A 112 12.74 -7.20 -2.57
C PRO A 112 12.37 -8.59 -3.09
N ASN A 113 12.88 -9.64 -2.45
CA ASN A 113 12.55 -11.00 -2.86
C ASN A 113 11.06 -11.30 -2.63
N LYS A 114 10.54 -12.31 -3.35
CA LYS A 114 9.10 -12.66 -3.33
C LYS A 114 8.62 -13.01 -1.92
N GLU A 115 9.44 -13.69 -1.14
CA GLU A 115 9.14 -14.11 0.24
C GLU A 115 8.93 -12.90 1.15
N LYS A 116 9.83 -11.91 1.11
CA LYS A 116 9.72 -10.68 1.91
C LYS A 116 8.49 -9.86 1.57
N VAL A 117 8.12 -9.83 0.28
CA VAL A 117 6.90 -9.18 -0.18
C VAL A 117 5.67 -9.91 0.38
N ARG A 118 5.67 -11.25 0.33
CA ARG A 118 4.58 -12.08 0.86
C ARG A 118 4.44 -11.95 2.38
N GLU A 119 5.53 -11.93 3.13
CA GLU A 119 5.54 -11.64 4.57
C GLU A 119 4.89 -10.28 4.86
N SER A 120 5.32 -9.23 4.15
CA SER A 120 4.78 -7.88 4.33
C SER A 120 3.28 -7.80 3.99
N VAL A 121 2.81 -8.53 2.98
CA VAL A 121 1.38 -8.63 2.67
C VAL A 121 0.64 -9.38 3.78
N LYS A 122 1.19 -10.48 4.29
CA LYS A 122 0.59 -11.27 5.39
C LYS A 122 0.42 -10.42 6.65
N GLU A 123 1.45 -9.71 7.10
CA GLU A 123 1.39 -8.80 8.25
C GLU A 123 0.29 -7.74 8.07
N ARG A 124 0.14 -7.20 6.86
CA ARG A 124 -0.92 -6.24 6.55
C ARG A 124 -2.32 -6.86 6.64
N MET A 125 -2.47 -8.08 6.14
CA MET A 125 -3.72 -8.85 6.19
C MET A 125 -4.13 -9.16 7.63
N GLU A 126 -3.18 -9.49 8.51
CA GLU A 126 -3.43 -9.68 9.95
C GLU A 126 -4.04 -8.41 10.57
N GLY A 127 -3.49 -7.23 10.25
CA GLY A 127 -4.04 -5.96 10.69
C GLY A 127 -5.49 -5.72 10.22
N TYR A 128 -5.81 -6.11 8.99
CA TYR A 128 -7.18 -6.02 8.47
C TYR A 128 -8.14 -6.98 9.20
N VAL A 129 -7.74 -8.21 9.45
CA VAL A 129 -8.52 -9.19 10.22
C VAL A 129 -8.75 -8.71 11.65
N TYR A 130 -7.71 -8.16 12.30
CA TYR A 130 -7.84 -7.57 13.64
C TYR A 130 -8.92 -6.47 13.69
N ILE A 131 -8.94 -5.59 12.69
CA ILE A 131 -9.92 -4.50 12.62
C ILE A 131 -11.33 -5.05 12.32
N ALA A 132 -11.45 -6.05 11.46
CA ALA A 132 -12.71 -6.75 11.21
C ALA A 132 -13.29 -7.37 12.50
N ARG A 133 -12.48 -8.08 13.29
CA ARG A 133 -12.87 -8.63 14.59
C ARG A 133 -13.31 -7.53 15.56
N LYS A 134 -12.54 -6.44 15.67
CA LYS A 134 -12.86 -5.32 16.56
C LYS A 134 -14.18 -4.63 16.18
N SER A 135 -14.51 -4.57 14.89
CA SER A 135 -15.75 -3.96 14.39
C SER A 135 -17.04 -4.68 14.84
N MET A 136 -16.94 -5.93 15.32
CA MET A 136 -18.06 -6.63 15.96
C MET A 136 -18.56 -5.89 17.20
N PHE A 137 -17.65 -5.18 17.89
CA PHE A 137 -17.92 -4.45 19.12
C PHE A 137 -18.02 -2.93 18.93
N THR A 138 -17.60 -2.41 17.77
CA THR A 138 -17.48 -0.97 17.52
C THR A 138 -18.02 -0.63 16.13
N LYS A 139 -19.20 0.01 16.08
CA LYS A 139 -19.91 0.29 14.82
C LYS A 139 -19.14 1.25 13.91
N GLU A 140 -18.36 2.13 14.50
CA GLU A 140 -17.51 3.12 13.83
C GLU A 140 -16.50 2.44 12.89
N LEU A 141 -16.02 1.25 13.26
CA LEU A 141 -15.05 0.48 12.47
C LEU A 141 -15.70 -0.28 11.31
N ARG A 142 -17.03 -0.45 11.26
CA ARG A 142 -17.67 -1.22 10.18
C ARG A 142 -17.50 -0.57 8.81
N LYS A 143 -17.50 0.77 8.78
CA LYS A 143 -17.22 1.52 7.56
C LYS A 143 -15.81 1.22 7.04
N GLU A 144 -14.83 1.29 7.94
CA GLU A 144 -13.42 1.00 7.65
C GLU A 144 -13.20 -0.45 7.18
N VAL A 145 -13.92 -1.42 7.75
CA VAL A 145 -13.92 -2.82 7.29
C VAL A 145 -14.42 -2.93 5.85
N ARG A 146 -15.52 -2.28 5.52
CA ARG A 146 -16.07 -2.33 4.15
C ARG A 146 -15.15 -1.66 3.13
N GLU A 147 -14.57 -0.52 3.47
CA GLU A 147 -13.64 0.24 2.61
C GLU A 147 -12.37 -0.55 2.29
N ARG A 148 -11.96 -1.48 3.17
CA ARG A 148 -10.77 -2.31 2.98
C ARG A 148 -11.03 -3.64 2.30
N TRP A 149 -12.28 -4.00 2.09
CA TRP A 149 -12.66 -5.33 1.63
C TRP A 149 -12.07 -5.69 0.26
N GLU A 150 -12.15 -4.77 -0.70
CA GLU A 150 -11.57 -4.98 -2.02
C GLU A 150 -10.04 -5.19 -1.93
N LYS A 151 -9.34 -4.36 -1.14
CA LYS A 151 -7.90 -4.52 -0.88
C LYS A 151 -7.59 -5.86 -0.22
N PHE A 152 -8.44 -6.31 0.72
CA PHE A 152 -8.27 -7.61 1.37
C PHE A 152 -8.40 -8.77 0.37
N LEU A 153 -9.42 -8.75 -0.50
CA LEU A 153 -9.64 -9.77 -1.52
C LEU A 153 -8.47 -9.92 -2.50
N VAL A 154 -7.98 -8.79 -3.04
CA VAL A 154 -6.87 -8.83 -4.02
C VAL A 154 -5.57 -9.31 -3.37
N LEU A 155 -5.33 -8.95 -2.11
CA LEU A 155 -4.16 -9.43 -1.36
C LEU A 155 -4.32 -10.91 -0.97
N SER A 156 -5.53 -11.37 -0.63
CA SER A 156 -5.80 -12.81 -0.44
C SER A 156 -5.45 -13.62 -1.68
N LEU A 157 -5.83 -13.15 -2.88
CA LEU A 157 -5.48 -13.82 -4.13
C LEU A 157 -3.97 -13.93 -4.33
N TYR A 158 -3.24 -12.86 -4.06
CA TYR A 158 -1.78 -12.85 -4.15
C TYR A 158 -1.14 -13.85 -3.18
N LEU A 159 -1.63 -13.92 -1.94
CA LEU A 159 -1.12 -14.87 -0.96
C LEU A 159 -1.49 -16.32 -1.30
N LEU A 160 -2.68 -16.57 -1.85
CA LEU A 160 -3.18 -17.94 -2.11
C LEU A 160 -2.83 -18.49 -3.50
N SER A 161 -2.06 -17.75 -4.32
CA SER A 161 -1.74 -18.16 -5.68
C SER A 161 -0.39 -17.63 -6.15
N ASP A 162 0.51 -18.53 -6.52
CA ASP A 162 1.80 -18.16 -7.12
C ASP A 162 1.70 -17.62 -8.55
N LYS A 163 0.52 -17.73 -9.18
CA LYS A 163 0.28 -17.31 -10.57
C LYS A 163 0.16 -15.79 -10.74
N PHE A 164 -0.05 -15.03 -9.66
CA PHE A 164 -0.30 -13.60 -9.76
C PHE A 164 0.89 -12.80 -9.26
N GLU A 165 1.30 -11.81 -10.06
CA GLU A 165 2.15 -10.72 -9.59
C GLU A 165 1.32 -9.76 -8.73
N LEU A 166 1.96 -9.18 -7.70
CA LEU A 166 1.29 -8.23 -6.81
C LEU A 166 0.69 -7.05 -7.58
N THR A 167 1.39 -6.53 -8.59
CA THR A 167 0.91 -5.40 -9.41
C THR A 167 -0.33 -5.73 -10.22
N ASP A 168 -0.58 -7.00 -10.53
CA ASP A 168 -1.72 -7.40 -11.34
C ASP A 168 -2.98 -7.57 -10.49
N VAL A 169 -2.85 -8.10 -9.26
CA VAL A 169 -4.00 -8.20 -8.36
C VAL A 169 -4.58 -6.83 -7.99
N PHE A 170 -3.75 -5.78 -7.89
CA PHE A 170 -4.22 -4.42 -7.59
C PHE A 170 -5.06 -3.77 -8.70
N LYS A 171 -5.08 -4.35 -9.91
CA LYS A 171 -5.92 -3.87 -11.02
C LYS A 171 -7.32 -4.47 -11.00
N LEU A 172 -7.49 -5.58 -10.27
CA LEU A 172 -8.75 -6.31 -10.18
C LEU A 172 -9.78 -5.51 -9.39
N SER A 173 -11.02 -5.56 -9.84
CA SER A 173 -12.18 -5.15 -9.05
C SER A 173 -12.52 -6.19 -7.98
N GLU A 174 -13.30 -5.77 -6.98
CA GLU A 174 -13.91 -6.67 -5.98
C GLU A 174 -14.61 -7.89 -6.61
N ALA A 175 -15.37 -7.69 -7.69
CA ALA A 175 -16.11 -8.77 -8.36
C ALA A 175 -15.17 -9.76 -9.06
N GLU A 176 -14.16 -9.27 -9.76
CA GLU A 176 -13.14 -10.11 -10.40
C GLU A 176 -12.34 -10.90 -9.36
N ALA A 177 -11.94 -10.24 -8.27
CA ALA A 177 -11.18 -10.88 -7.20
C ALA A 177 -12.01 -11.98 -6.49
N THR A 178 -13.29 -11.72 -6.24
CA THR A 178 -14.22 -12.68 -5.65
C THR A 178 -14.36 -13.93 -6.53
N LYS A 179 -14.63 -13.73 -7.83
CA LYS A 179 -14.78 -14.85 -8.77
C LYS A 179 -13.52 -15.73 -8.81
N LEU A 180 -12.34 -15.12 -8.85
CA LEU A 180 -11.08 -15.85 -8.87
C LEU A 180 -10.82 -16.65 -7.58
N LEU A 181 -11.27 -16.17 -6.41
CA LEU A 181 -11.19 -16.93 -5.16
C LEU A 181 -12.19 -18.09 -5.13
N GLU A 182 -13.39 -17.90 -5.68
CA GLU A 182 -14.41 -18.95 -5.81
C GLU A 182 -13.96 -20.06 -6.75
N GLU A 183 -13.31 -19.72 -7.87
CA GLU A 183 -12.69 -20.68 -8.81
C GLU A 183 -11.59 -21.53 -8.14
N LYS A 184 -11.03 -21.06 -7.02
CA LYS A 184 -10.09 -21.82 -6.15
C LYS A 184 -10.80 -22.62 -5.06
N GLY A 185 -12.13 -22.69 -5.08
CA GLY A 185 -12.94 -23.43 -4.12
C GLY A 185 -13.16 -22.68 -2.79
N ILE A 186 -12.87 -21.37 -2.72
CA ILE A 186 -13.05 -20.58 -1.52
C ILE A 186 -14.40 -19.86 -1.57
N ASN A 187 -15.41 -20.43 -0.92
CA ASN A 187 -16.75 -19.85 -0.91
C ASN A 187 -17.04 -19.04 0.36
N PHE A 188 -17.17 -17.73 0.18
CA PHE A 188 -17.57 -16.76 1.21
C PHE A 188 -18.75 -15.89 0.76
N SER A 189 -19.36 -16.19 -0.39
CA SER A 189 -20.54 -15.49 -0.90
C SER A 189 -21.73 -15.63 0.05
N GLY A 190 -22.53 -14.56 0.19
CA GLY A 190 -23.71 -14.51 1.06
C GLY A 190 -23.43 -14.46 2.58
N LYS A 191 -22.16 -14.40 2.99
CA LYS A 191 -21.77 -14.28 4.40
C LYS A 191 -21.60 -12.81 4.79
N ASP A 192 -21.79 -12.52 6.07
CA ASP A 192 -21.41 -11.23 6.65
C ASP A 192 -19.92 -10.96 6.36
N ILE A 193 -19.59 -9.71 6.04
CA ILE A 193 -18.25 -9.31 5.62
C ILE A 193 -17.17 -9.74 6.63
N ILE A 194 -17.46 -9.65 7.93
CA ILE A 194 -16.53 -10.04 9.01
C ILE A 194 -16.28 -11.55 8.96
N LYS A 195 -17.31 -12.37 8.71
CA LYS A 195 -17.13 -13.82 8.51
C LYS A 195 -16.31 -14.12 7.27
N SER A 196 -16.47 -13.34 6.20
CA SER A 196 -15.70 -13.49 4.97
C SER A 196 -14.21 -13.20 5.18
N TYR A 197 -13.87 -12.19 6.01
CA TYR A 197 -12.50 -11.95 6.49
C TYR A 197 -11.90 -13.19 7.17
N GLU A 198 -12.62 -13.78 8.13
CA GLU A 198 -12.15 -14.96 8.88
C GLU A 198 -11.91 -16.18 7.97
N ILE A 199 -12.83 -16.47 7.04
CA ILE A 199 -12.72 -17.62 6.15
C ILE A 199 -11.50 -17.52 5.25
N LEU A 200 -11.28 -16.34 4.66
CA LEU A 200 -10.11 -16.12 3.81
C LEU A 200 -8.82 -16.16 4.63
N TRP A 201 -8.85 -15.60 5.84
CA TRP A 201 -7.71 -15.65 6.74
C TRP A 201 -7.34 -17.08 7.13
N GLU A 202 -8.32 -17.92 7.47
CA GLU A 202 -8.10 -19.33 7.79
C GLU A 202 -7.40 -20.06 6.62
N LYS A 203 -7.84 -19.81 5.38
CA LYS A 203 -7.19 -20.38 4.18
C LYS A 203 -5.76 -19.88 4.00
N ILE A 204 -5.52 -18.60 4.26
CA ILE A 204 -4.16 -18.03 4.21
C ILE A 204 -3.30 -18.68 5.28
N SER A 205 -3.71 -18.72 6.55
CA SER A 205 -2.94 -19.33 7.63
C SER A 205 -2.61 -20.80 7.35
N GLN A 206 -3.60 -21.60 6.94
CA GLN A 206 -3.39 -23.01 6.57
C GLN A 206 -2.34 -23.18 5.48
N SER A 207 -2.29 -22.29 4.48
CA SER A 207 -1.29 -22.35 3.40
C SER A 207 0.13 -22.01 3.83
N TYR A 208 0.31 -21.34 4.97
CA TYR A 208 1.61 -20.98 5.53
C TYR A 208 2.10 -21.95 6.61
N ASP A 209 1.18 -22.62 7.32
CA ASP A 209 1.54 -23.62 8.34
C ASP A 209 1.86 -25.00 7.73
N SER A 210 1.58 -25.19 6.44
CA SER A 210 1.81 -26.44 5.69
C SER A 210 3.09 -26.45 4.85
N THR A 211 3.90 -25.39 4.96
CA THR A 211 5.23 -25.22 4.34
C THR A 211 6.30 -25.18 5.42
#